data_AF-A0A3M1YDU4-F1
#
_entry.id   AF-A0A3M1YDU4-F1
#
_cell.length_a   1.000
_cell.length_b   1.000
_cell.length_c   1.000
_cell.angle_alpha   90.00
_cell.angle_beta   90.00
_cell.angle_gamma   90.00
#
_symmetry.space_group_name_H-M   'P 1'
#
loop_
_entity.id
_entity.type
_entity.pdbx_description
1 polymer ?
#
loop_
_entity_poly.entity_id
_entity_poly.type
_entity_poly.pdbx_seq_one_letter_code
_entity_poly.pdbx_strand_id
1 'polypeptide(L)'
;MVHFIYLALTTIHHKIAPECGLHRIKPLKHLIFHYLLSQRWSKMMRKIIETLTSTARINPDDFSPLTSQNRLKSLGYAIAGWVYMLKRQKNTRIQAVASILVMTFAFWLQIDAIRWAILILTITIVWMAEFINAAVEAAINLASAELHPMAKVGKDVAAAAVLLGAVASVLIAGLILLPPLVEKLG
;
A
#
# COMPACT_ATOMS: atom_id res chain seq x y z
N MET A 1 20.23 20.32 17.45
CA MET A 1 21.12 19.55 16.56
C MET A 1 22.15 20.43 15.84
N VAL A 2 21.77 21.51 15.15
CA VAL A 2 22.72 22.45 14.49
C VAL A 2 23.70 23.11 15.48
N HIS A 3 23.23 23.47 16.67
CA HIS A 3 24.08 24.00 17.74
C HIS A 3 25.12 22.98 18.26
N PHE A 4 24.81 21.68 18.16
CA PHE A 4 25.70 20.59 18.57
C PHE A 4 26.82 20.35 17.54
N ILE A 5 26.49 20.43 16.25
CA ILE A 5 27.46 20.40 15.17
C ILE A 5 28.37 21.64 15.21
N TYR A 6 27.80 22.81 15.54
CA TYR A 6 28.55 24.05 15.71
C TYR A 6 29.52 23.95 16.89
N LEU A 7 29.08 23.45 18.05
CA LEU A 7 29.95 23.20 19.20
C LEU A 7 31.06 22.20 18.86
N ALA A 8 30.74 21.11 18.14
CA ALA A 8 31.72 20.11 17.74
C ALA A 8 32.78 20.69 16.79
N LEU A 9 32.38 21.50 15.81
CA LEU A 9 33.29 22.14 14.85
C LEU A 9 34.16 23.22 15.50
N THR A 10 33.62 24.01 16.44
CA THR A 10 34.42 24.99 17.20
C THR A 10 35.42 24.30 18.13
N THR A 11 35.05 23.17 18.75
CA THR A 11 35.96 22.40 19.61
C THR A 11 37.09 21.76 18.79
N ILE A 12 36.80 21.27 17.59
CA ILE A 12 37.82 20.74 16.66
C ILE A 12 38.76 21.86 16.19
N HIS A 13 38.24 23.03 15.82
CA HIS A 13 39.04 24.16 15.37
C HIS A 13 39.95 24.72 16.49
N HIS A 14 39.48 24.74 17.74
CA HIS A 14 40.29 25.24 18.86
C HIS A 14 41.43 24.27 19.25
N LYS A 15 41.28 22.98 18.94
CA LYS A 15 42.27 21.93 19.24
C LYS A 15 43.37 21.81 18.19
N ILE A 16 43.10 22.21 16.93
CA ILE A 16 44.02 22.06 15.79
C ILE A 16 44.76 23.38 15.46
N ALA A 17 44.20 24.54 15.85
CA ALA A 17 44.76 25.85 15.50
C ALA A 17 46.18 26.17 16.03
N PRO A 18 46.65 25.71 17.22
CA PRO A 18 47.96 26.13 17.71
C PRO A 18 49.14 25.46 16.99
N GLU A 19 48.93 24.38 16.23
CA GLU A 19 50.03 23.66 15.54
C GLU A 19 50.37 24.22 14.13
N CYS A 20 49.54 25.11 13.57
CA CYS A 20 49.63 25.45 12.13
C CYS A 20 50.04 26.90 11.81
N GLY A 21 50.53 27.70 12.76
CA GLY A 21 51.21 28.97 12.47
C GLY A 21 50.41 30.01 11.65
N LEU A 22 49.09 29.91 11.57
CA LEU A 22 48.23 30.76 10.74
C LEU A 22 47.75 32.00 11.51
N HIS A 23 48.69 32.85 11.91
CA HIS A 23 48.37 34.23 12.27
C HIS A 23 48.17 35.01 10.95
N ARG A 24 46.97 35.54 10.70
CA ARG A 24 46.62 36.55 9.66
C ARG A 24 45.88 36.03 8.41
N ILE A 25 44.64 35.59 8.57
CA ILE A 25 43.62 35.70 7.50
C ILE A 25 42.39 36.42 8.07
N LYS A 26 41.94 37.49 7.38
CA LYS A 26 40.93 38.46 7.84
C LYS A 26 39.63 37.75 8.29
N PRO A 27 39.15 37.98 9.52
CA PRO A 27 38.03 37.24 10.11
C PRO A 27 36.69 37.44 9.36
N LEU A 28 36.54 38.55 8.63
CA LEU A 28 35.26 38.98 8.06
C LEU A 28 34.80 38.15 6.83
N LYS A 29 35.72 37.76 5.93
CA LYS A 29 35.34 36.97 4.73
C LYS A 29 34.92 35.56 5.09
N HIS A 30 35.60 34.97 6.08
CA HIS A 30 35.24 33.66 6.60
C HIS A 30 33.87 33.71 7.29
N LEU A 31 33.60 34.76 8.08
CA LEU A 31 32.30 34.96 8.73
C LEU A 31 31.14 35.04 7.73
N ILE A 32 31.29 35.83 6.66
CA ILE A 32 30.23 36.01 5.64
C ILE A 32 29.98 34.70 4.87
N PHE A 33 31.03 33.95 4.56
CA PHE A 33 30.90 32.65 3.89
C PHE A 33 30.15 31.63 4.75
N HIS A 34 30.48 31.52 6.04
CA HIS A 34 29.75 30.68 6.99
C HIS A 34 28.31 31.14 7.20
N TYR A 35 28.06 32.46 7.22
CA TYR A 35 26.73 33.01 7.30
C TYR A 35 25.88 32.66 6.07
N LEU A 36 26.41 32.84 4.85
CA LEU A 36 25.69 32.51 3.61
C LEU A 36 25.42 31.01 3.46
N LEU A 37 26.38 30.15 3.84
CA LEU A 37 26.20 28.71 3.87
C LEU A 37 25.12 28.29 4.87
N SER A 38 25.13 28.84 6.09
CA SER A 38 24.09 28.55 7.09
C SER A 38 22.70 29.03 6.65
N GLN A 39 22.62 30.19 5.99
CA GLN A 39 21.37 30.69 5.40
C GLN A 39 20.86 29.75 4.29
N ARG A 40 21.73 29.30 3.38
CA ARG A 40 21.37 28.37 2.30
C ARG A 40 20.94 27.01 2.84
N TRP A 41 21.69 26.47 3.80
CA TRP A 41 21.33 25.24 4.51
C TRP A 41 19.99 25.38 5.24
N SER A 42 19.72 26.49 5.92
CA SER A 42 18.45 26.69 6.61
C SER A 42 17.24 26.72 5.66
N LYS A 43 17.39 27.36 4.49
CA LYS A 43 16.34 27.37 3.44
C LYS A 43 16.11 25.97 2.87
N MET A 44 17.18 25.24 2.58
CA MET A 44 17.09 23.85 2.10
C MET A 44 16.43 22.94 3.13
N MET A 45 16.84 23.02 4.40
CA MET A 45 16.27 22.21 5.48
C MET A 45 14.81 22.53 5.75
N ARG A 46 14.40 23.82 5.70
CA ARG A 46 12.98 24.18 5.78
C ARG A 46 12.16 23.55 4.66
N LYS A 47 12.63 23.63 3.42
CA LYS A 47 11.94 23.03 2.26
C LYS A 47 11.83 21.50 2.39
N ILE A 48 12.88 20.84 2.87
CA ILE A 48 12.87 19.39 3.13
C ILE A 48 11.86 19.05 4.23
N ILE A 49 11.90 19.76 5.36
CA ILE A 49 10.96 19.55 6.48
C ILE A 49 9.52 19.80 6.03
N GLU A 50 9.26 20.86 5.27
CA GLU A 50 7.94 21.14 4.71
C GLU A 50 7.47 20.06 3.75
N THR A 51 8.34 19.54 2.89
CA THR A 51 7.99 18.43 1.98
C THR A 51 7.69 17.15 2.74
N LEU A 52 8.41 16.89 3.83
CA LEU A 52 8.19 15.70 4.67
C LEU A 52 6.97 15.84 5.59
N THR A 53 6.64 17.07 6.02
CA THR A 53 5.51 17.33 6.93
C THR A 53 4.24 17.75 6.21
N SER A 54 4.28 18.04 4.91
CA SER A 54 3.11 18.46 4.12
C SER A 54 2.00 17.41 4.15
N THR A 55 2.33 16.14 3.93
CA THR A 55 1.38 15.03 3.96
C THR A 55 0.82 14.80 5.36
N ALA A 56 1.64 14.95 6.41
CA ALA A 56 1.23 14.75 7.80
C ALA A 56 0.26 15.82 8.33
N ARG A 57 0.15 16.98 7.65
CA ARG A 57 -0.80 18.05 8.00
C ARG A 57 -2.17 17.89 7.37
N ILE A 58 -2.35 16.94 6.45
CA ILE A 58 -3.62 16.70 5.78
C ILE A 58 -4.49 15.87 6.74
N ASN A 59 -5.57 16.47 7.26
CA ASN A 59 -6.60 15.72 7.98
C ASN A 59 -7.55 15.10 6.94
N PRO A 60 -7.66 13.76 6.83
CA PRO A 60 -8.52 13.11 5.85
C PRO A 60 -10.01 13.42 6.07
N ASP A 61 -10.39 13.74 7.30
CA ASP A 61 -11.79 14.01 7.68
C ASP A 61 -12.31 15.31 7.06
N ASP A 62 -11.41 16.26 6.74
CA ASP A 62 -11.78 17.56 6.15
C ASP A 62 -12.27 17.41 4.68
N PHE A 63 -11.94 16.28 4.03
CA PHE A 63 -12.24 16.03 2.61
C PHE A 63 -13.22 14.87 2.39
N SER A 64 -13.69 14.21 3.45
CA SER A 64 -14.56 13.04 3.34
C SER A 64 -15.99 13.34 3.83
N PRO A 65 -16.98 13.47 2.92
CA PRO A 65 -18.36 13.78 3.30
C PRO A 65 -19.07 12.65 4.07
N LEU A 66 -18.42 11.49 4.23
CA LEU A 66 -18.97 10.28 4.83
C LEU A 66 -18.00 9.67 5.87
N THR A 67 -17.48 10.47 6.80
CA THR A 67 -16.75 9.91 7.95
C THR A 67 -17.74 9.23 8.90
N SER A 68 -17.56 7.92 9.08
CA SER A 68 -18.34 7.12 9.99
C SER A 68 -17.56 6.97 11.30
N GLN A 69 -17.80 7.84 12.27
CA GLN A 69 -17.21 7.71 13.62
C GLN A 69 -17.65 6.43 14.35
N ASN A 70 -18.74 5.80 13.90
CA ASN A 70 -19.32 4.60 14.51
C ASN A 70 -18.93 3.32 13.74
N ARG A 71 -18.30 2.35 14.40
CA ARG A 71 -17.89 1.07 13.80
C ARG A 71 -19.05 0.27 13.20
N LEU A 72 -20.26 0.43 13.73
CA LEU A 72 -21.45 -0.23 13.17
C LEU A 72 -21.81 0.32 11.78
N LYS A 73 -21.59 1.61 11.56
CA LYS A 73 -21.90 2.26 10.28
C LYS A 73 -20.85 1.91 9.21
N SER A 74 -19.59 1.69 9.59
CA SER A 74 -18.57 1.18 8.67
C SER A 74 -18.80 -0.28 8.27
N LEU A 75 -19.31 -1.13 9.19
CA LEU A 75 -19.78 -2.48 8.84
C LEU A 75 -20.93 -2.44 7.84
N GLY A 76 -21.88 -1.50 8.01
CA GLY A 76 -22.95 -1.28 7.03
C GLY A 76 -22.42 -0.97 5.62
N TYR A 77 -21.39 -0.13 5.50
CA TYR A 77 -20.74 0.15 4.22
C TYR A 77 -20.02 -1.07 3.64
N ALA A 78 -19.34 -1.86 4.47
CA ALA A 78 -18.69 -3.09 4.03
C ALA A 78 -19.73 -4.09 3.46
N ILE A 79 -20.84 -4.30 4.16
CA ILE A 79 -21.95 -5.16 3.70
C ILE A 79 -22.54 -4.62 2.39
N ALA A 80 -22.75 -3.31 2.28
CA ALA A 80 -23.22 -2.70 1.03
C ALA A 80 -22.26 -2.98 -0.14
N GLY A 81 -20.94 -2.92 0.10
CA GLY A 81 -19.92 -3.31 -0.89
C GLY A 81 -20.03 -4.77 -1.32
N TRP A 82 -20.19 -5.69 -0.37
CA TRP A 82 -20.43 -7.12 -0.67
C TRP A 82 -21.68 -7.34 -1.52
N VAL A 83 -22.80 -6.71 -1.14
CA VAL A 83 -24.06 -6.81 -1.89
C VAL A 83 -23.91 -6.22 -3.29
N TYR A 84 -23.19 -5.09 -3.44
CA TYR A 84 -22.90 -4.51 -4.74
C TYR A 84 -22.14 -5.48 -5.63
N MET A 85 -21.05 -6.07 -5.13
CA MET A 85 -20.22 -7.02 -5.87
C MET A 85 -21.03 -8.23 -6.32
N LEU A 86 -21.79 -8.85 -5.42
CA LEU A 86 -22.61 -10.03 -5.74
C LEU A 86 -23.74 -9.72 -6.74
N LYS A 87 -24.30 -8.52 -6.74
CA LYS A 87 -25.40 -8.15 -7.65
C LYS A 87 -24.91 -7.68 -9.02
N ARG A 88 -23.82 -6.92 -9.08
CA ARG A 88 -23.38 -6.23 -10.30
C ARG A 88 -22.31 -6.97 -11.08
N GLN A 89 -21.39 -7.65 -10.40
CA GLN A 89 -20.27 -8.32 -11.07
C GLN A 89 -20.62 -9.76 -11.44
N LYS A 90 -20.41 -10.13 -12.70
CA LYS A 90 -20.62 -11.51 -13.19
C LYS A 90 -19.53 -12.44 -12.66
N ASN A 91 -18.27 -12.03 -12.76
CA ASN A 91 -17.12 -12.83 -12.33
C ASN A 91 -17.18 -13.15 -10.83
N THR A 92 -17.53 -12.16 -10.00
CA THR A 92 -17.74 -12.36 -8.57
C THR A 92 -18.78 -13.44 -8.26
N ARG A 93 -19.89 -13.53 -9.01
CA ARG A 93 -20.91 -14.59 -8.79
C ARG A 93 -20.36 -15.98 -9.13
N ILE A 94 -19.62 -16.09 -10.22
CA ILE A 94 -18.95 -17.35 -10.61
C ILE A 94 -17.96 -17.76 -9.52
N GLN A 95 -17.15 -16.82 -9.06
CA GLN A 95 -16.20 -17.03 -7.97
C GLN A 95 -16.88 -17.43 -6.65
N ALA A 96 -18.06 -16.87 -6.34
CA ALA A 96 -18.82 -17.26 -5.15
C ALA A 96 -19.30 -18.70 -5.22
N VAL A 97 -19.89 -19.10 -6.36
CA VAL A 97 -20.31 -20.49 -6.58
C VAL A 97 -19.11 -21.44 -6.52
N ALA A 98 -18.01 -21.11 -7.20
CA ALA A 98 -16.78 -21.90 -7.17
C ALA A 98 -16.21 -22.03 -5.75
N SER A 99 -16.20 -20.95 -4.97
CA SER A 99 -15.74 -20.95 -3.57
C SER A 99 -16.60 -21.90 -2.72
N ILE A 100 -17.92 -21.85 -2.86
CA ILE A 100 -18.83 -22.74 -2.13
C ILE A 100 -18.56 -24.20 -2.50
N LEU A 101 -18.44 -24.51 -3.80
CA LEU A 101 -18.17 -25.88 -4.26
C LEU A 101 -16.84 -26.42 -3.71
N VAL A 102 -15.77 -25.63 -3.76
CA VAL A 102 -14.45 -26.02 -3.22
C VAL A 102 -14.54 -26.29 -1.71
N MET A 103 -15.25 -25.44 -0.96
CA MET A 103 -15.43 -25.62 0.49
C MET A 103 -16.28 -26.86 0.81
N THR A 104 -17.33 -27.13 0.01
CA THR A 104 -18.14 -28.35 0.15
C THR A 104 -17.33 -29.61 -0.14
N PHE A 105 -16.50 -29.60 -1.19
CA PHE A 105 -15.60 -30.72 -1.49
C PHE A 105 -14.55 -30.93 -0.41
N ALA A 106 -13.92 -29.85 0.08
CA ALA A 106 -12.97 -29.90 1.19
C ALA A 106 -13.57 -30.56 2.44
N PHE A 107 -14.81 -30.18 2.78
CA PHE A 107 -15.55 -30.77 3.90
C PHE A 107 -15.88 -32.24 3.66
N TRP A 108 -16.37 -32.59 2.48
CA TRP A 108 -16.68 -33.98 2.14
C TRP A 108 -15.43 -34.88 2.14
N LEU A 109 -14.28 -34.37 1.71
CA LEU A 109 -13.01 -35.09 1.68
C LEU A 109 -12.31 -35.15 3.05
N GLN A 110 -12.84 -34.50 4.09
CA GLN A 110 -12.30 -34.51 5.45
C GLN A 110 -10.80 -34.16 5.51
N ILE A 111 -10.40 -33.14 4.74
CA ILE A 111 -9.01 -32.68 4.72
C ILE A 111 -8.59 -32.10 6.07
N ASP A 112 -7.29 -32.12 6.35
CA ASP A 112 -6.72 -31.61 7.61
C ASP A 112 -6.80 -30.07 7.74
N ALA A 113 -6.59 -29.58 8.95
CA ALA A 113 -6.70 -28.16 9.29
C ALA A 113 -5.73 -27.26 8.51
N ILE A 114 -4.54 -27.75 8.13
CA ILE A 114 -3.56 -26.96 7.38
C ILE A 114 -4.05 -26.80 5.94
N ARG A 115 -4.52 -27.88 5.31
CA ARG A 115 -5.13 -27.81 3.96
C ARG A 115 -6.34 -26.88 3.93
N TRP A 116 -7.18 -26.92 4.97
CA TRP A 116 -8.28 -25.95 5.14
C TRP A 116 -7.79 -24.50 5.21
N ALA A 117 -6.79 -24.22 6.05
CA ALA A 117 -6.24 -22.87 6.20
C ALA A 117 -5.70 -22.33 4.87
N ILE A 118 -5.01 -23.17 4.10
CA ILE A 118 -4.51 -22.80 2.77
C ILE A 118 -5.67 -22.50 1.82
N LEU A 119 -6.70 -23.35 1.73
CA LEU A 119 -7.85 -23.09 0.87
C LEU A 119 -8.58 -21.79 1.23
N ILE A 120 -8.83 -21.55 2.52
CA ILE A 120 -9.49 -20.33 2.99
C ILE A 120 -8.65 -19.10 2.62
N LEU A 121 -7.33 -19.14 2.87
CA LEU A 121 -6.43 -18.03 2.55
C LEU A 121 -6.41 -17.76 1.04
N THR A 122 -6.24 -18.81 0.24
CA THR A 122 -6.16 -18.72 -1.22
C THR A 122 -7.46 -18.17 -1.81
N ILE A 123 -8.63 -18.69 -1.39
CA ILE A 123 -9.94 -18.16 -1.83
C ILE A 123 -10.08 -16.69 -1.43
N THR A 124 -9.72 -16.35 -0.19
CA THR A 124 -9.82 -14.96 0.32
C THR A 124 -8.97 -13.99 -0.49
N ILE A 125 -7.76 -14.38 -0.90
CA ILE A 125 -6.87 -13.54 -1.73
C ILE A 125 -7.52 -13.22 -3.07
N VAL A 126 -8.16 -14.20 -3.73
CA VAL A 126 -8.87 -13.95 -4.99
C VAL A 126 -10.07 -13.02 -4.76
N TRP A 127 -10.79 -13.16 -3.65
CA TRP A 127 -11.88 -12.24 -3.29
C TRP A 127 -11.39 -10.81 -3.08
N MET A 128 -10.26 -10.64 -2.38
CA MET A 128 -9.65 -9.32 -2.22
C MET A 128 -9.25 -8.72 -3.58
N ALA A 129 -8.62 -9.50 -4.45
CA ALA A 129 -8.21 -9.03 -5.77
C ALA A 129 -9.42 -8.56 -6.61
N GLU A 130 -10.52 -9.32 -6.60
CA GLU A 130 -11.75 -8.97 -7.33
C GLU A 130 -12.40 -7.68 -6.78
N PHE A 131 -12.42 -7.50 -5.46
CA PHE A 131 -12.92 -6.27 -4.83
C PHE A 131 -12.05 -5.06 -5.16
N ILE A 132 -10.73 -5.22 -5.13
CA ILE A 132 -9.78 -4.18 -5.53
C ILE A 132 -9.96 -3.84 -7.01
N ASN A 133 -10.12 -4.83 -7.88
CA ASN A 133 -10.37 -4.61 -9.30
C ASN A 133 -11.63 -3.76 -9.53
N ALA A 134 -12.75 -4.11 -8.88
CA ALA A 134 -13.97 -3.32 -8.98
C ALA A 134 -13.83 -1.90 -8.42
N ALA A 135 -13.06 -1.71 -7.34
CA ALA A 135 -12.78 -0.38 -6.80
C ALA A 135 -11.92 0.46 -7.75
N VAL A 136 -10.90 -0.14 -8.39
CA VAL A 136 -10.06 0.51 -9.41
C VAL A 136 -10.90 0.87 -10.64
N GLU A 137 -11.75 -0.04 -11.12
CA GLU A 137 -12.68 0.25 -12.23
C GLU A 137 -13.58 1.43 -11.91
N ALA A 138 -14.16 1.48 -10.70
CA ALA A 138 -15.00 2.58 -10.26
C ALA A 138 -14.24 3.91 -10.20
N ALA A 139 -13.02 3.91 -9.66
CA ALA A 139 -12.17 5.09 -9.61
C ALA A 139 -11.78 5.60 -11.01
N ILE A 140 -11.43 4.70 -11.93
CA ILE A 140 -11.10 5.05 -13.32
C ILE A 140 -12.34 5.60 -14.04
N ASN A 141 -13.51 4.96 -13.85
CA ASN A 141 -14.78 5.42 -14.44
C ASN A 141 -15.20 6.81 -13.92
N LEU A 142 -14.87 7.12 -12.66
CA LEU A 142 -15.12 8.45 -12.10
C LEU A 142 -14.17 9.51 -12.69
N ALA A 143 -12.90 9.16 -12.88
CA ALA A 143 -11.87 10.09 -13.35
C ALA A 143 -11.94 10.40 -14.85
N SER A 144 -12.52 9.51 -15.66
CA SER A 144 -12.55 9.65 -17.12
C SER A 144 -13.90 9.24 -17.70
N ALA A 145 -14.62 10.22 -18.27
CA ALA A 145 -15.91 9.99 -18.93
C ALA A 145 -15.76 9.37 -20.33
N GLU A 146 -14.63 9.57 -20.99
CA GLU A 146 -14.32 9.01 -22.31
C GLU A 146 -13.25 7.90 -22.21
N LEU A 147 -13.18 7.04 -23.23
CA LEU A 147 -12.21 5.93 -23.29
C LEU A 147 -10.78 6.45 -23.48
N HIS A 148 -10.14 6.86 -22.39
CA HIS A 148 -8.73 7.27 -22.39
C HIS A 148 -7.81 6.04 -22.51
N PRO A 149 -6.77 6.05 -23.37
CA PRO A 149 -5.88 4.90 -23.54
C PRO A 149 -5.26 4.38 -22.23
N MET A 150 -4.86 5.29 -21.32
CA MET A 150 -4.33 4.89 -20.01
C MET A 150 -5.41 4.30 -19.07
N ALA A 151 -6.67 4.72 -19.20
CA ALA A 151 -7.76 4.13 -18.44
C ALA A 151 -8.00 2.67 -18.86
N LYS A 152 -7.85 2.37 -20.16
CA LYS A 152 -7.86 1.01 -20.67
C LYS A 152 -6.72 0.18 -20.06
N VAL A 153 -5.48 0.69 -20.11
CA VAL A 153 -4.31 -0.01 -19.53
C VAL A 153 -4.54 -0.33 -18.04
N GLY A 154 -5.04 0.63 -17.25
CA GLY A 154 -5.30 0.43 -15.83
C GLY A 154 -6.33 -0.68 -15.56
N LYS A 155 -7.42 -0.70 -16.33
CA LYS A 155 -8.45 -1.74 -16.23
C LYS A 155 -7.94 -3.11 -16.66
N ASP A 156 -7.20 -3.18 -17.77
CA ASP A 156 -6.66 -4.43 -18.30
C ASP A 156 -5.66 -5.05 -17.32
N VAL A 157 -4.79 -4.25 -16.70
CA VAL A 157 -3.82 -4.72 -15.69
C VAL A 157 -4.51 -5.18 -14.40
N ALA A 158 -5.53 -4.45 -13.94
CA ALA A 158 -6.29 -4.85 -12.76
C ALA A 158 -7.03 -6.19 -12.98
N ALA A 159 -7.65 -6.37 -14.15
CA ALA A 159 -8.28 -7.64 -14.53
C ALA A 159 -7.26 -8.79 -14.66
N ALA A 160 -6.07 -8.53 -15.21
CA ALA A 160 -4.99 -9.52 -15.30
C ALA A 160 -4.52 -9.99 -13.92
N ALA A 161 -4.46 -9.09 -12.92
CA ALA A 161 -4.10 -9.45 -11.54
C ALA A 161 -5.12 -10.41 -10.90
N VAL A 162 -6.42 -10.17 -11.12
CA VAL A 162 -7.48 -11.09 -10.68
C VAL A 162 -7.31 -12.45 -11.35
N LEU A 163 -7.11 -12.48 -12.67
CA LEU A 163 -6.95 -13.73 -13.43
C LEU A 163 -5.77 -14.55 -12.91
N LEU A 164 -4.62 -13.91 -12.65
CA LEU A 164 -3.44 -14.57 -12.09
C LEU A 164 -3.75 -15.22 -10.73
N GLY A 165 -4.44 -14.49 -9.85
CA GLY A 165 -4.89 -15.01 -8.56
C GLY A 165 -5.86 -16.18 -8.69
N ALA A 166 -6.82 -16.09 -9.62
CA ALA A 166 -7.79 -17.15 -9.88
C ALA A 166 -7.11 -18.43 -10.38
N VAL A 167 -6.15 -18.33 -11.31
CA VAL A 167 -5.37 -19.47 -11.80
C VAL A 167 -4.56 -20.11 -10.68
N ALA A 168 -3.84 -19.31 -9.89
CA ALA A 168 -3.10 -19.82 -8.74
C ALA A 168 -4.02 -20.54 -7.74
N SER A 169 -5.21 -19.99 -7.50
CA SER A 169 -6.21 -20.59 -6.61
C SER A 169 -6.70 -21.94 -7.10
N VAL A 170 -7.01 -22.07 -8.39
CA VAL A 170 -7.42 -23.35 -9.01
C VAL A 170 -6.30 -24.39 -8.90
N LEU A 171 -5.05 -24.00 -9.16
CA LEU A 171 -3.90 -24.91 -9.04
C LEU A 171 -3.71 -25.40 -7.59
N ILE A 172 -3.76 -24.50 -6.61
CA ILE A 172 -3.64 -24.86 -5.20
C ILE A 172 -4.80 -25.76 -4.76
N ALA A 173 -6.04 -25.42 -5.14
CA ALA A 173 -7.21 -26.24 -4.85
C ALA A 173 -7.10 -27.63 -5.48
N GLY A 174 -6.63 -27.71 -6.73
CA GLY A 174 -6.31 -28.98 -7.39
C GLY A 174 -5.30 -29.80 -6.59
N LEU A 175 -4.14 -29.23 -6.24
CA LEU A 175 -3.11 -29.93 -5.48
C LEU A 175 -3.60 -30.47 -4.12
N ILE A 176 -4.51 -29.76 -3.47
CA ILE A 176 -5.04 -30.14 -2.16
C ILE A 176 -6.16 -31.18 -2.27
N LEU A 177 -7.05 -31.03 -3.25
CA LEU A 177 -8.29 -31.81 -3.35
C LEU A 177 -8.18 -33.02 -4.28
N LEU A 178 -7.36 -33.01 -5.34
CA LEU A 178 -7.28 -34.12 -6.29
C LEU A 178 -6.81 -35.43 -5.64
N PRO A 179 -5.73 -35.47 -4.84
CA PRO A 179 -5.26 -36.72 -4.24
C PRO A 179 -6.31 -37.42 -3.37
N PRO A 180 -6.91 -36.77 -2.34
CA PRO A 180 -7.95 -37.41 -1.53
C PRO A 180 -9.23 -37.71 -2.33
N LEU A 181 -9.49 -36.97 -3.42
CA LEU A 181 -10.63 -37.25 -4.30
C LEU A 181 -10.42 -38.56 -5.08
N VAL A 182 -9.21 -38.79 -5.61
CA VAL A 182 -8.87 -40.03 -6.33
C VAL A 182 -8.90 -41.23 -5.37
N GLU A 183 -8.34 -41.08 -4.17
CA GLU A 183 -8.35 -42.14 -3.13
C GLU A 183 -9.77 -42.52 -2.66
N LYS A 184 -10.74 -41.61 -2.75
CA LYS A 184 -12.11 -41.85 -2.30
C LYS A 184 -13.02 -42.42 -3.39
N LEU A 185 -12.64 -42.27 -4.65
CA LEU A 185 -13.41 -42.72 -5.83
C LEU A 185 -12.85 -43.99 -6.48
N GLY A 186 -11.58 -44.33 -6.21
CA GLY A 186 -10.94 -45.59 -6.60
C GLY A 186 -10.72 -46.51 -5.41
#